data_AF-A0A822CKP6-F1
#
_entry.id   AF-A0A822CKP6-F1
#
_cell.length_a   1.000
_cell.length_b   1.000
_cell.length_c   1.000
_cell.angle_alpha   90.00
_cell.angle_beta   90.00
_cell.angle_gamma   90.00
#
_symmetry.space_group_name_H-M   'P 1'
#
loop_
_entity.id
_entity.type
_entity.pdbx_description
1 polymer ?
#
loop_
_entity_poly.entity_id
_entity_poly.type
_entity_poly.pdbx_seq_one_letter_code
_entity_poly.pdbx_strand_id
1 'polypeptide(L)'
;MYHTRYLFNFIFLNLIVATPQINLHYTDWVSESKNHPVLQHDCLHVAASIDETNVNREIISYCMNDDWLLKFHIESNDVFPKFTFAELAKRNITSQQLYLWSAPIDVAERYEFYLNQLSTLNDIFLETQVFYNCTLPRFGSMCQYEITYYNRNHLSLDDIIHDYYRTYEYNPNNFTCYTHLQCNRGPFPACLDWSEICNGQVDCLDGEFDEEHCWQLEINECNDNEYRCTNGQCIPQSFFRDDRNTPDCLD
;
A
#
# COMPACT_ATOMS: atom_id res chain seq x y z
N MET A 1 -15.73 -12.38 -70.45
CA MET A 1 -15.29 -11.22 -69.64
C MET A 1 -16.44 -10.90 -68.69
N TYR A 2 -16.41 -11.09 -67.37
CA TYR A 2 -15.35 -11.15 -66.37
C TYR A 2 -15.81 -12.09 -65.23
N HIS A 3 -14.95 -12.99 -64.76
CA HIS A 3 -15.15 -13.71 -63.50
C HIS A 3 -14.46 -12.93 -62.38
N THR A 4 -15.22 -12.22 -61.55
CA THR A 4 -14.68 -11.53 -60.39
C THR A 4 -14.61 -12.51 -59.23
N ARG A 5 -13.42 -13.07 -58.97
CA ARG A 5 -13.13 -13.84 -57.75
C ARG A 5 -12.88 -12.85 -56.62
N TYR A 6 -13.78 -12.79 -55.64
CA TYR A 6 -13.54 -12.09 -54.39
C TYR A 6 -12.75 -13.01 -53.46
N LEU A 7 -11.50 -12.65 -53.18
CA LEU A 7 -10.68 -13.25 -52.12
C LEU A 7 -11.05 -12.57 -50.80
N PHE A 8 -11.78 -13.29 -49.94
CA PHE A 8 -11.97 -12.89 -48.54
C PHE A 8 -10.71 -13.25 -47.76
N ASN A 9 -9.86 -12.27 -47.49
CA ASN A 9 -8.80 -12.39 -46.49
C ASN A 9 -9.41 -12.27 -45.09
N PHE A 10 -9.48 -13.37 -44.37
CA PHE A 10 -9.79 -13.37 -42.93
C PHE A 10 -8.51 -12.98 -42.17
N ILE A 11 -8.45 -11.73 -41.72
CA ILE A 11 -7.44 -11.29 -40.75
C ILE A 11 -7.84 -11.89 -39.40
N PHE A 12 -7.17 -12.96 -38.98
CA PHE A 12 -7.25 -13.44 -37.60
C PHE A 12 -6.56 -12.42 -36.69
N LEU A 13 -7.33 -11.44 -36.21
CA LEU A 13 -6.93 -10.64 -35.07
C LEU A 13 -6.89 -11.58 -33.85
N ASN A 14 -5.69 -11.83 -33.33
CA ASN A 14 -5.53 -12.51 -32.06
C ASN A 14 -6.21 -11.65 -30.99
N LEU A 15 -7.41 -12.07 -30.56
CA LEU A 15 -8.07 -11.50 -29.41
C LEU A 15 -7.26 -11.92 -28.17
N ILE A 16 -6.46 -11.00 -27.65
CA ILE A 16 -5.83 -11.17 -26.35
C ILE A 16 -6.92 -10.93 -25.31
N VAL A 17 -7.44 -12.00 -24.73
CA VAL A 17 -8.29 -11.90 -23.55
C VAL A 17 -7.36 -11.62 -22.38
N ALA A 18 -7.14 -10.34 -22.08
CA ALA A 18 -6.44 -9.92 -20.87
C ALA A 18 -7.45 -9.93 -19.71
N THR A 19 -7.21 -10.77 -18.70
CA THR A 19 -7.92 -10.66 -17.43
C THR A 19 -7.27 -9.54 -16.63
N PRO A 20 -8.05 -8.60 -16.05
CA PRO A 20 -7.50 -7.62 -15.13
C PRO A 20 -6.81 -8.34 -13.98
N GLN A 21 -5.62 -7.89 -13.64
CA GLN A 21 -4.81 -8.49 -12.59
C GLN A 21 -4.25 -7.39 -11.72
N ILE A 22 -4.41 -7.57 -10.41
CA ILE A 22 -3.94 -6.62 -9.41
C ILE A 22 -2.70 -7.22 -8.78
N ASN A 23 -1.54 -6.69 -9.14
CA ASN A 23 -0.28 -6.99 -8.48
C ASN A 23 0.13 -5.76 -7.70
N LEU A 24 0.23 -5.90 -6.39
CA LEU A 24 0.63 -4.80 -5.53
C LEU A 24 2.14 -4.55 -5.68
N HIS A 25 2.54 -3.31 -5.40
CA HIS A 25 3.91 -2.83 -5.49
C HIS A 25 4.31 -2.16 -4.18
N TYR A 26 5.59 -2.24 -3.82
CA TYR A 26 6.16 -1.73 -2.58
C TYR A 26 5.48 -2.31 -1.33
N THR A 27 5.08 -3.57 -1.40
CA THR A 27 4.48 -4.27 -0.24
C THR A 27 5.52 -5.03 0.59
N ASP A 28 6.80 -4.80 0.37
CA ASP A 28 7.86 -5.49 1.10
C ASP A 28 8.26 -4.75 2.38
N TRP A 29 9.02 -5.47 3.21
CA TRP A 29 9.67 -4.92 4.39
C TRP A 29 10.84 -4.06 3.95
N VAL A 30 10.65 -2.75 3.87
CA VAL A 30 11.73 -1.80 3.58
C VAL A 30 12.51 -1.59 4.88
N SER A 31 13.59 -2.35 5.08
CA SER A 31 14.53 -2.04 6.15
C SER A 31 15.45 -0.89 5.73
N GLU A 32 15.10 0.34 6.10
CA GLU A 32 16.05 1.45 6.04
C GLU A 32 17.11 1.28 7.14
N SER A 33 18.15 0.51 6.81
CA SER A 33 19.37 0.32 7.62
C SER A 33 19.22 -0.54 8.89
N LYS A 34 20.32 -1.20 9.26
CA LYS A 34 20.45 -1.98 10.51
C LYS A 34 20.33 -1.15 11.80
N ASN A 35 20.19 0.17 11.70
CA ASN A 35 20.20 1.10 12.83
C ASN A 35 18.85 1.79 13.09
N HIS A 36 17.84 1.61 12.24
CA HIS A 36 16.50 2.11 12.49
C HIS A 36 15.50 0.94 12.51
N PRO A 37 14.67 0.81 13.57
CA PRO A 37 13.59 -0.17 13.57
C PRO A 37 12.67 0.14 12.38
N VAL A 38 12.26 -0.90 11.65
CA VAL A 38 11.31 -0.76 10.55
C VAL A 38 9.97 -0.35 11.16
N LEU A 39 9.62 0.93 11.07
CA LEU A 39 8.39 1.46 11.69
C LEU A 39 7.13 1.08 10.90
N GLN A 40 7.28 0.79 9.60
CA GLN A 40 6.18 0.58 8.66
C GLN A 40 6.54 -0.47 7.59
N HIS A 41 5.60 -1.34 7.24
CA HIS A 41 5.76 -2.40 6.23
C HIS A 41 4.44 -2.69 5.48
N ASP A 42 4.51 -3.48 4.40
CA ASP A 42 3.34 -3.91 3.59
C ASP A 42 2.41 -2.75 3.16
N CYS A 43 2.96 -1.69 2.57
CA CYS A 43 2.20 -0.48 2.22
C CYS A 43 1.30 -0.66 0.98
N LEU A 44 0.06 -0.16 1.07
CA LEU A 44 -0.84 0.01 -0.07
C LEU A 44 -0.77 1.44 -0.59
N HIS A 45 -0.60 1.58 -1.90
CA HIS A 45 -0.51 2.87 -2.56
C HIS A 45 -1.79 3.11 -3.36
N VAL A 46 -2.51 4.17 -3.04
CA VAL A 46 -3.80 4.53 -3.65
C VAL A 46 -3.67 5.91 -4.26
N ALA A 47 -4.18 6.09 -5.48
CA ALA A 47 -4.17 7.40 -6.10
C ALA A 47 -5.31 8.25 -5.52
N ALA A 48 -4.98 9.29 -4.77
CA ALA A 48 -5.92 10.35 -4.44
C ALA A 48 -6.04 11.27 -5.66
N SER A 49 -6.91 10.90 -6.60
CA SER A 49 -7.30 11.79 -7.69
C SER A 49 -8.81 11.79 -7.79
N ILE A 50 -9.42 12.92 -7.42
CA ILE A 50 -10.87 13.13 -7.48
C ILE A 50 -11.26 13.85 -8.78
N ASP A 51 -10.30 14.42 -9.52
CA ASP A 51 -10.57 15.16 -10.76
C ASP A 51 -9.74 14.63 -11.94
N GLU A 52 -10.43 14.09 -12.95
CA GLU A 52 -9.86 13.55 -14.20
C GLU A 52 -9.02 14.58 -14.98
N THR A 53 -9.15 15.86 -14.63
CA THR A 53 -8.48 16.98 -15.30
C THR A 53 -7.14 17.39 -14.68
N ASN A 54 -6.82 16.90 -13.47
CA ASN A 54 -5.62 17.32 -12.75
C ASN A 54 -4.39 16.48 -13.14
N VAL A 55 -3.30 17.16 -13.49
CA VAL A 55 -2.05 16.52 -13.96
C VAL A 55 -1.25 15.92 -12.79
N ASN A 56 -1.51 16.38 -11.57
CA ASN A 56 -0.86 15.91 -10.36
C ASN A 56 -1.73 14.81 -9.74
N ARG A 57 -1.20 13.58 -9.71
CA ARG A 57 -1.80 12.46 -8.98
C ARG A 57 -1.08 12.36 -7.65
N GLU A 58 -1.79 12.63 -6.56
CA GLU A 58 -1.31 12.31 -5.23
C GLU A 58 -1.39 10.80 -5.03
N ILE A 59 -0.32 10.19 -4.50
CA ILE A 59 -0.31 8.77 -4.14
C ILE A 59 -0.21 8.71 -2.62
N ILE A 60 -1.27 8.24 -1.99
CA ILE A 60 -1.34 8.06 -0.54
C ILE A 60 -0.89 6.63 -0.21
N SER A 61 0.07 6.52 0.72
CA SER A 61 0.57 5.25 1.23
C SER A 61 -0.10 4.89 2.55
N TYR A 62 -0.78 3.75 2.59
CA TYR A 62 -1.35 3.15 3.79
C TYR A 62 -0.47 1.97 4.21
N CYS A 63 0.35 2.17 5.24
CA CYS A 63 1.31 1.17 5.71
C CYS A 63 0.86 0.49 7.01
N MET A 64 1.28 -0.75 7.19
CA MET A 64 1.09 -1.51 8.43
C MET A 64 2.22 -1.20 9.41
N ASN A 65 1.95 -1.27 10.72
CA ASN A 65 2.93 -1.06 11.80
C ASN A 65 3.16 -2.37 12.58
N ASP A 66 4.41 -2.63 12.99
CA ASP A 66 4.87 -3.81 13.74
C ASP A 66 4.03 -4.12 14.99
N ASP A 67 3.47 -3.08 15.61
CA ASP A 67 2.62 -3.19 16.79
C ASP A 67 1.37 -4.07 16.55
N TRP A 68 0.91 -4.17 15.30
CA TRP A 68 -0.19 -5.03 14.88
C TRP A 68 0.19 -6.52 14.85
N LEU A 69 1.38 -6.86 14.34
CA LEU A 69 1.86 -8.24 14.23
C LEU A 69 2.14 -8.89 15.58
N LEU A 70 2.53 -8.09 16.58
CA LEU A 70 2.75 -8.57 17.95
C LEU A 70 1.44 -8.79 18.71
N LYS A 71 0.41 -7.96 18.44
CA LYS A 71 -0.90 -8.02 19.10
C LYS A 71 -1.77 -9.15 18.55
N PHE A 72 -1.82 -9.29 17.23
CA PHE A 72 -2.48 -10.41 16.58
C PHE A 72 -1.42 -11.46 16.34
N HIS A 73 -1.41 -12.54 17.13
CA HIS A 73 -0.60 -13.72 16.81
C HIS A 73 -1.11 -14.25 15.47
N ILE A 74 -0.55 -13.74 14.36
CA ILE A 74 -0.80 -14.28 13.03
C ILE A 74 -0.11 -15.63 13.05
N GLU A 75 -0.84 -16.64 13.51
CA GLU A 75 -0.47 -18.02 13.25
C GLU A 75 -0.31 -18.08 11.73
N SER A 76 0.91 -18.33 11.27
CA SER A 76 1.17 -18.67 9.87
C SER A 76 0.51 -20.03 9.65
N ASN A 77 -0.79 -19.98 9.47
CA ASN A 77 -1.56 -21.14 9.11
C ASN A 77 -0.94 -21.60 7.79
N ASP A 78 -0.35 -22.80 7.79
CA ASP A 78 0.28 -23.50 6.65
C ASP A 78 -0.74 -23.81 5.52
N VAL A 79 -1.82 -23.02 5.43
CA VAL A 79 -2.93 -23.09 4.49
C VAL A 79 -2.46 -22.80 3.07
N PHE A 80 -1.46 -21.94 2.89
CA PHE A 80 -0.94 -21.59 1.57
C PHE A 80 0.33 -22.37 1.23
N PRO A 81 0.43 -22.96 0.02
CA PRO A 81 1.67 -23.56 -0.44
C PRO A 81 2.78 -22.50 -0.47
N LYS A 82 3.90 -22.80 0.18
CA LYS A 82 5.10 -21.97 0.18
C LYS A 82 6.22 -22.66 -0.56
N PHE A 83 6.99 -21.89 -1.33
CA PHE A 83 8.10 -22.39 -2.12
C PHE A 83 9.31 -21.49 -1.93
N THR A 84 10.50 -22.06 -1.84
CA THR A 84 11.71 -21.23 -1.98
C THR A 84 11.95 -20.87 -3.43
N PHE A 85 12.72 -19.81 -3.68
CA PHE A 85 13.14 -19.45 -5.04
C PHE A 85 13.89 -20.60 -5.73
N ALA A 86 14.73 -21.33 -4.99
CA ALA A 86 15.39 -22.53 -5.50
C ALA A 86 14.40 -23.64 -5.91
N GLU A 87 13.33 -23.85 -5.13
CA GLU A 87 12.29 -24.84 -5.46
C GLU A 87 11.48 -24.43 -6.69
N LEU A 88 11.14 -23.15 -6.82
CA LEU A 88 10.46 -22.60 -8.00
C LEU A 88 11.31 -22.77 -9.26
N ALA A 89 12.61 -22.43 -9.18
CA ALA A 89 13.53 -22.55 -10.30
C ALA A 89 13.72 -24.01 -10.73
N LYS A 90 13.83 -24.93 -9.76
CA LYS A 90 13.89 -26.37 -10.03
C LYS A 90 12.65 -26.91 -10.75
N ARG A 91 11.50 -26.25 -10.56
CA ARG A 91 10.23 -26.57 -11.24
C ARG A 91 10.06 -25.85 -12.58
N ASN A 92 11.06 -25.09 -13.04
CA ASN A 92 11.00 -24.24 -14.23
C ASN A 92 9.84 -23.23 -14.19
N ILE A 93 9.52 -22.71 -13.00
CA ILE A 93 8.55 -21.63 -12.87
C ILE A 93 9.20 -20.32 -13.29
N THR A 94 8.50 -19.52 -14.08
CA THR A 94 8.99 -18.20 -14.51
C THR A 94 8.46 -17.09 -13.59
N SER A 95 9.16 -15.95 -13.56
CA SER A 95 8.68 -14.72 -12.90
C SER A 95 7.31 -14.28 -13.43
N GLN A 96 7.06 -14.46 -14.73
CA GLN A 96 5.75 -14.20 -15.33
C GLN A 96 4.64 -15.08 -14.74
N GLN A 97 4.92 -16.33 -14.38
CA GLN A 97 3.94 -17.18 -13.70
C GLN A 97 3.65 -16.67 -12.29
N LEU A 98 4.65 -16.22 -11.54
CA LEU A 98 4.45 -15.58 -10.23
C LEU A 98 3.58 -14.33 -10.36
N TYR A 99 3.88 -13.49 -11.35
CA TYR A 99 3.06 -12.33 -11.67
C TYR A 99 1.61 -12.77 -11.88
N LEU A 100 1.34 -13.74 -12.77
CA LEU A 100 0.00 -14.28 -13.04
C LEU A 100 -0.70 -14.90 -11.82
N TRP A 101 0.06 -15.33 -10.82
CA TRP A 101 -0.47 -15.79 -9.53
C TRP A 101 -0.76 -14.64 -8.56
N SER A 102 -0.78 -13.40 -9.03
CA SER A 102 -0.99 -12.20 -8.20
C SER A 102 0.13 -11.98 -7.16
N ALA A 103 1.34 -12.50 -7.40
CA ALA A 103 2.48 -12.18 -6.55
C ALA A 103 2.75 -10.66 -6.56
N PRO A 104 3.20 -10.07 -5.43
CA PRO A 104 3.68 -8.70 -5.44
C PRO A 104 4.74 -8.50 -6.52
N ILE A 105 4.73 -7.33 -7.18
CA ILE A 105 5.66 -7.02 -8.28
C ILE A 105 7.10 -7.15 -7.79
N ASP A 106 7.39 -6.64 -6.60
CA ASP A 106 8.73 -6.71 -6.00
C ASP A 106 9.23 -8.15 -5.82
N VAL A 107 8.32 -9.08 -5.46
CA VAL A 107 8.64 -10.52 -5.33
C VAL A 107 8.93 -11.13 -6.70
N ALA A 108 8.10 -10.83 -7.71
CA ALA A 108 8.28 -11.34 -9.07
C ALA A 108 9.60 -10.82 -9.68
N GLU A 109 9.93 -9.55 -9.47
CA GLU A 109 11.18 -8.93 -9.93
C GLU A 109 12.41 -9.50 -9.21
N ARG A 110 12.36 -9.68 -7.89
CA ARG A 110 13.44 -10.36 -7.16
C ARG A 110 13.63 -11.80 -7.62
N TYR A 111 12.56 -12.51 -7.93
CA TYR A 111 12.66 -13.87 -8.45
C TYR A 111 13.28 -13.88 -9.85
N GLU A 112 12.89 -12.94 -10.72
CA GLU A 112 13.54 -12.76 -12.02
C GLU A 112 15.03 -12.43 -11.87
N PHE A 113 15.38 -11.56 -10.93
CA PHE A 113 16.77 -11.26 -10.61
C PHE A 113 17.53 -12.51 -10.18
N TYR A 114 16.94 -13.32 -9.29
CA TYR A 114 17.51 -14.61 -8.90
C TYR A 114 17.73 -15.54 -10.09
N LEU A 115 16.73 -15.70 -10.98
CA LEU A 115 16.85 -16.54 -12.18
C LEU A 115 18.00 -16.10 -13.09
N ASN A 116 18.18 -14.79 -13.28
CA ASN A 116 19.27 -14.23 -14.07
C ASN A 116 20.65 -14.45 -13.42
N GLN A 117 20.72 -14.51 -12.09
CA GLN A 117 21.96 -14.70 -11.33
C GLN A 117 22.33 -16.17 -11.08
N LEU A 118 21.48 -17.13 -11.45
CA LEU A 118 21.72 -18.58 -11.26
C LEU A 118 23.06 -19.07 -11.81
N SER A 119 23.60 -18.38 -12.83
CA SER A 119 24.87 -18.73 -13.47
C SER A 119 26.10 -18.03 -12.86
N THR A 120 25.89 -16.98 -12.06
CA THR A 120 26.93 -16.01 -11.66
C THR A 120 27.11 -15.87 -10.16
N LEU A 121 26.11 -16.20 -9.33
CA LEU A 121 26.17 -16.01 -7.88
C LEU A 121 25.62 -17.23 -7.11
N ASN A 122 26.38 -17.73 -6.14
CA ASN A 122 25.87 -18.59 -5.05
C ASN A 122 25.29 -17.69 -3.93
N ASP A 123 24.27 -16.91 -4.25
CA ASP A 123 23.61 -16.08 -3.25
C ASP A 123 22.58 -16.92 -2.46
N ILE A 124 23.07 -17.53 -1.37
CA ILE A 124 22.27 -18.36 -0.45
C ILE A 124 21.07 -17.58 0.09
N PHE A 125 21.15 -16.25 0.22
CA PHE A 125 20.05 -15.42 0.71
C PHE A 125 18.87 -15.43 -0.27
N LEU A 126 19.13 -15.23 -1.57
CA LEU A 126 18.08 -15.26 -2.59
C LEU A 126 17.50 -16.66 -2.78
N GLU A 127 18.32 -17.70 -2.73
CA GLU A 127 17.86 -19.10 -2.83
C GLU A 127 16.86 -19.47 -1.73
N THR A 128 17.05 -18.92 -0.53
CA THR A 128 16.23 -19.21 0.65
C THR A 128 15.01 -18.30 0.80
N GLN A 129 14.84 -17.29 -0.06
CA GLN A 129 13.63 -16.48 -0.05
C GLN A 129 12.40 -17.33 -0.34
N VAL A 130 11.33 -17.09 0.43
CA VAL A 130 10.10 -17.86 0.39
C VAL A 130 9.01 -17.05 -0.30
N PHE A 131 8.37 -17.66 -1.29
CA PHE A 131 7.16 -17.18 -1.93
C PHE A 131 5.95 -17.96 -1.40
N TYR A 132 4.93 -17.25 -0.94
CA TYR A 132 3.63 -17.82 -0.58
C TYR A 132 2.68 -17.72 -1.76
N ASN A 133 2.18 -18.87 -2.22
CA ASN A 133 1.30 -18.96 -3.38
C ASN A 133 -0.17 -18.78 -2.97
N CYS A 134 -0.58 -17.54 -2.75
CA CYS A 134 -1.98 -17.15 -2.74
C CYS A 134 -2.38 -16.48 -4.04
N THR A 135 -3.70 -16.42 -4.27
CA THR A 135 -4.30 -15.67 -5.37
C THR A 135 -5.20 -14.58 -4.79
N LEU A 136 -5.49 -13.54 -5.57
CA LEU A 136 -6.50 -12.55 -5.21
C LEU A 136 -7.80 -13.23 -4.75
N PRO A 137 -8.45 -12.74 -3.68
CA PRO A 137 -8.25 -11.42 -3.06
C PRO A 137 -7.20 -11.34 -1.96
N ARG A 138 -6.40 -12.41 -1.75
CA ARG A 138 -5.36 -12.42 -0.72
C ARG A 138 -4.03 -11.88 -1.23
N PHE A 139 -3.34 -11.17 -0.36
CA PHE A 139 -2.07 -10.51 -0.67
C PHE A 139 -1.19 -10.37 0.57
N GLY A 140 0.02 -9.83 0.37
CA GLY A 140 1.05 -9.69 1.38
C GLY A 140 2.12 -10.77 1.26
N SER A 141 3.28 -10.53 1.86
CA SER A 141 4.45 -11.41 1.83
C SER A 141 4.19 -12.82 2.34
N MET A 142 3.17 -13.02 3.20
CA MET A 142 2.73 -14.30 3.75
C MET A 142 1.25 -14.59 3.45
N CYS A 143 0.63 -13.89 2.50
CA CYS A 143 -0.81 -14.00 2.20
C CYS A 143 -1.71 -13.67 3.40
N GLN A 144 -1.23 -12.78 4.27
CA GLN A 144 -1.84 -12.44 5.55
C GLN A 144 -3.02 -11.48 5.43
N TYR A 145 -3.14 -10.77 4.31
CA TYR A 145 -4.22 -9.79 4.08
C TYR A 145 -5.22 -10.32 3.06
N GLU A 146 -6.47 -9.87 3.18
CA GLU A 146 -7.56 -10.22 2.26
C GLU A 146 -8.43 -9.00 1.97
N ILE A 147 -8.67 -8.74 0.70
CA ILE A 147 -9.68 -7.77 0.27
C ILE A 147 -11.05 -8.44 0.43
N THR A 148 -11.75 -8.15 1.52
CA THR A 148 -13.05 -8.76 1.84
C THR A 148 -14.14 -8.43 0.83
N TYR A 149 -14.00 -7.31 0.11
CA TYR A 149 -14.98 -6.80 -0.86
C TYR A 149 -14.46 -6.85 -2.31
N TYR A 150 -14.06 -8.05 -2.75
CA TYR A 150 -13.50 -8.26 -4.08
C TYR A 150 -14.51 -8.78 -5.11
N ASN A 151 -14.59 -8.09 -6.25
CA ASN A 151 -15.27 -8.55 -7.45
C ASN A 151 -14.25 -8.74 -8.56
N ARG A 152 -14.34 -9.85 -9.30
CA ARG A 152 -13.46 -10.14 -10.45
C ARG A 152 -13.59 -9.14 -11.59
N ASN A 153 -14.65 -8.33 -11.59
CA ASN A 153 -14.86 -7.26 -12.58
C ASN A 153 -14.07 -5.98 -12.26
N HIS A 154 -13.52 -5.83 -11.04
CA HIS A 154 -12.71 -4.67 -10.68
C HIS A 154 -11.36 -4.73 -11.41
N LEU A 155 -10.95 -3.61 -12.02
CA LEU A 155 -9.74 -3.56 -12.84
C LEU A 155 -8.53 -3.07 -12.05
N SER A 156 -8.75 -2.32 -10.96
CA SER A 156 -7.71 -1.73 -10.11
C SER A 156 -8.09 -1.78 -8.62
N LEU A 157 -7.12 -1.47 -7.75
CA LEU A 157 -7.38 -1.26 -6.32
C LEU A 157 -8.28 -0.03 -6.11
N ASP A 158 -8.09 1.04 -6.88
CA ASP A 158 -8.92 2.25 -6.83
C ASP A 158 -10.39 1.94 -7.16
N ASP A 159 -10.65 1.08 -8.16
CA ASP A 159 -12.00 0.63 -8.51
C ASP A 159 -12.68 -0.11 -7.35
N ILE A 160 -11.92 -0.96 -6.66
CA ILE A 160 -12.40 -1.71 -5.48
C ILE A 160 -12.80 -0.73 -4.38
N ILE A 161 -11.93 0.22 -4.07
CA ILE A 161 -12.14 1.22 -3.02
C ILE A 161 -13.36 2.09 -3.37
N HIS A 162 -13.43 2.58 -4.61
CA HIS A 162 -14.52 3.41 -5.09
C HIS A 162 -15.88 2.68 -5.04
N ASP A 163 -15.93 1.43 -5.51
CA ASP A 163 -17.16 0.63 -5.47
C ASP A 163 -17.63 0.35 -4.03
N TYR A 164 -16.69 0.11 -3.12
CA TYR A 164 -16.98 -0.07 -1.70
C TYR A 164 -17.66 1.18 -1.11
N TYR A 165 -17.05 2.36 -1.24
CA TYR A 165 -17.60 3.61 -0.70
C TYR A 165 -18.86 4.08 -1.41
N ARG A 166 -19.08 3.69 -2.67
CA ARG A 166 -20.34 3.96 -3.39
C ARG A 166 -21.48 3.08 -2.88
N THR A 167 -21.18 1.82 -2.57
CA THR A 167 -22.19 0.82 -2.20
C THR A 167 -22.56 0.91 -0.73
N TYR A 168 -21.59 1.26 0.12
CA TYR A 168 -21.76 1.37 1.56
C TYR A 168 -21.71 2.82 2.00
N GLU A 169 -22.74 3.25 2.72
CA GLU A 169 -22.63 4.50 3.49
C GLU A 169 -21.44 4.35 4.45
N TYR A 170 -20.43 5.20 4.26
CA TYR A 170 -19.33 5.31 5.20
C TYR A 170 -19.89 5.76 6.55
N ASN A 171 -20.00 4.81 7.47
CA ASN A 171 -20.12 5.12 8.87
C ASN A 171 -18.69 5.20 9.41
N PRO A 172 -18.19 6.39 9.81
CA PRO A 172 -16.87 6.48 10.42
C PRO A 172 -16.81 5.48 11.58
N ASN A 173 -15.80 4.61 11.54
CA ASN A 173 -15.57 3.62 12.58
C ASN A 173 -15.37 4.33 13.93
N ASN A 174 -15.58 3.57 15.02
CA ASN A 174 -15.34 4.04 16.39
C ASN A 174 -13.99 4.78 16.49
N PHE A 175 -14.02 5.94 17.12
CA PHE A 175 -12.88 6.83 17.36
C PHE A 175 -11.60 6.04 17.72
N THR A 176 -10.50 6.33 17.02
CA THR A 176 -9.18 5.80 17.34
C THR A 176 -8.55 6.69 18.41
N CYS A 177 -8.15 6.09 19.53
CA CYS A 177 -7.50 6.83 20.60
C CYS A 177 -5.98 6.85 20.39
N TYR A 178 -5.37 8.03 20.49
CA TYR A 178 -3.93 8.15 20.62
C TYR A 178 -3.51 7.70 22.04
N THR A 179 -2.73 6.62 22.12
CA THR A 179 -2.38 5.98 23.41
C THR A 179 -0.98 6.33 23.93
N HIS A 180 -0.16 7.01 23.13
CA HIS A 180 1.23 7.29 23.50
C HIS A 180 1.40 8.58 24.31
N LEU A 181 0.37 9.42 24.37
CA LEU A 181 0.32 10.62 25.21
C LEU A 181 -0.59 10.36 26.40
N GLN A 182 -0.11 10.69 27.60
CA GLN A 182 -0.93 10.61 28.81
C GLN A 182 -1.78 11.88 28.90
N CYS A 183 -3.05 11.75 28.53
CA CYS A 183 -4.01 12.84 28.46
C CYS A 183 -5.37 12.39 29.00
N ASN A 184 -5.94 13.14 29.94
CA ASN A 184 -7.31 12.93 30.39
C ASN A 184 -8.29 13.76 29.55
N ARG A 185 -8.74 13.22 28.42
CA ARG A 185 -9.73 13.88 27.54
C ARG A 185 -11.12 13.99 28.19
N GLY A 186 -11.45 13.10 29.12
CA GLY A 186 -12.76 13.05 29.75
C GLY A 186 -13.22 11.64 30.10
N PRO A 187 -14.48 11.46 30.52
CA PRO A 187 -15.01 10.15 30.83
C PRO A 187 -15.09 9.27 29.57
N PHE A 188 -14.76 7.98 29.73
CA PHE A 188 -14.90 6.98 28.67
C PHE A 188 -16.30 7.06 28.02
N PRO A 189 -16.40 7.03 26.67
CA PRO A 189 -15.36 6.66 25.70
C PRO A 189 -14.50 7.82 25.18
N ALA A 190 -14.58 9.02 25.76
CA ALA A 190 -13.77 10.15 25.30
C ALA A 190 -12.28 9.85 25.43
N CYS A 191 -11.54 9.99 24.34
CA CYS A 191 -10.10 9.84 24.27
C CYS A 191 -9.55 10.81 23.23
N LEU A 192 -8.27 11.14 23.37
CA LEU A 192 -7.59 12.08 22.48
C LEU A 192 -7.42 11.45 21.09
N ASP A 193 -7.82 12.15 20.05
CA ASP A 193 -7.48 11.79 18.66
C ASP A 193 -6.07 12.29 18.31
N TRP A 194 -5.38 11.65 17.38
CA TRP A 194 -4.02 12.04 17.01
C TRP A 194 -3.99 13.43 16.33
N SER A 195 -5.08 13.85 15.68
CA SER A 195 -5.25 15.19 15.10
C SER A 195 -5.51 16.28 16.15
N GLU A 196 -5.76 15.89 17.40
CA GLU A 196 -5.89 16.80 18.54
C GLU A 196 -4.55 17.08 19.23
N ILE A 197 -3.42 16.63 18.68
CA ILE A 197 -2.08 16.87 19.25
C ILE A 197 -1.39 17.97 18.44
N CYS A 198 -0.91 19.01 19.12
CA CYS A 198 -0.23 20.15 18.53
C CYS A 198 -1.08 20.91 17.50
N ASN A 199 -2.39 21.00 17.74
CA ASN A 199 -3.32 21.71 16.88
C ASN A 199 -3.60 23.15 17.39
N GLY A 200 -2.95 23.58 18.47
CA GLY A 200 -3.13 24.87 19.12
C GLY A 200 -4.34 24.95 20.05
N GLN A 201 -5.05 23.85 20.29
CA GLN A 201 -6.16 23.73 21.22
C GLN A 201 -5.81 22.77 22.35
N VAL A 202 -5.97 23.23 23.60
CA VAL A 202 -5.84 22.36 24.77
C VAL A 202 -7.08 21.49 24.91
N ASP A 203 -6.96 20.22 24.56
CA ASP A 203 -8.00 19.19 24.62
C ASP A 203 -7.89 18.30 25.86
N CYS A 204 -6.72 18.20 26.48
CA CYS A 204 -6.50 17.49 27.75
C CYS A 204 -7.06 18.27 28.96
N LEU A 205 -7.87 17.61 29.80
CA LEU A 205 -8.47 18.23 31.00
C LEU A 205 -7.50 18.36 32.17
N ASP A 206 -6.40 17.60 32.16
CA ASP A 206 -5.41 17.51 33.23
C ASP A 206 -4.11 18.28 32.95
N GLY A 207 -4.02 18.99 31.82
CA GLY A 207 -2.87 19.80 31.46
C GLY A 207 -2.88 20.17 29.96
N GLU A 208 -1.84 20.85 29.50
CA GLU A 208 -1.65 21.21 28.08
C GLU A 208 -0.73 20.20 27.38
N PHE A 209 -0.75 18.92 27.81
CA PHE A 209 0.21 17.89 27.39
C PHE A 209 0.18 17.60 25.90
N ASP A 210 -0.99 17.74 25.28
CA ASP A 210 -1.24 17.66 23.84
C ASP A 210 -0.61 18.81 23.06
N GLU A 211 -0.34 19.93 23.71
CA GLU A 211 0.26 21.13 23.13
C GLU A 211 1.70 21.39 23.63
N GLU A 212 2.23 20.49 24.45
CA GLU A 212 3.61 20.57 24.96
C GLU A 212 4.62 20.10 23.92
N HIS A 213 5.74 20.82 23.83
CA HIS A 213 6.88 20.47 22.96
C HIS A 213 6.60 20.44 21.44
N CYS A 214 5.47 20.96 20.97
CA CYS A 214 5.13 21.06 19.55
C CYS A 214 6.15 21.83 18.71
N TRP A 215 6.89 22.75 19.32
CA TRP A 215 7.99 23.47 18.67
C TRP A 215 9.06 22.54 18.04
N GLN A 216 9.18 21.30 18.53
CA GLN A 216 10.09 20.32 17.94
C GLN A 216 9.64 19.88 16.55
N LEU A 217 8.33 19.80 16.32
CA LEU A 217 7.76 19.62 14.99
C LEU A 217 7.91 20.90 14.16
N GLU A 218 7.95 22.07 14.83
CA GLU A 218 8.05 23.35 14.13
C GLU A 218 9.47 23.73 13.65
N ILE A 219 10.51 23.07 14.14
CA ILE A 219 11.90 23.40 13.81
C ILE A 219 12.31 22.90 12.41
N ASN A 220 11.57 21.96 11.84
CA ASN A 220 11.96 21.42 10.55
C ASN A 220 11.84 22.49 9.43
N GLU A 221 12.88 22.57 8.61
CA GLU A 221 12.88 23.36 7.38
C GLU A 221 12.55 22.42 6.22
N CYS A 222 11.51 22.75 5.46
CA CYS A 222 11.17 22.04 4.24
C CYS A 222 12.07 22.51 3.09
N ASN A 223 12.19 21.71 2.04
CA ASN A 223 12.94 22.08 0.84
C ASN A 223 12.25 23.22 0.06
N ASP A 224 13.00 23.89 -0.83
CA ASP A 224 12.48 25.02 -1.65
C ASP A 224 11.25 24.66 -2.52
N ASN A 225 11.02 23.37 -2.77
CA ASN A 225 9.90 22.85 -3.57
C ASN A 225 8.77 22.24 -2.71
N GLU A 226 8.79 22.47 -1.40
CA GLU A 226 7.82 21.96 -0.44
C GLU A 226 7.12 23.12 0.28
N TYR A 227 5.83 22.93 0.55
CA TYR A 227 5.06 23.75 1.44
C TYR A 227 5.12 23.17 2.86
N ARG A 228 5.23 24.07 3.85
CA ARG A 228 5.29 23.72 5.27
C ARG A 228 3.94 23.97 5.95
N CYS A 229 3.31 22.91 6.43
CA CYS A 229 2.09 22.94 7.24
C CYS A 229 2.37 23.55 8.63
N THR A 230 1.31 23.91 9.36
CA THR A 230 1.41 24.58 10.68
C THR A 230 2.03 23.64 11.71
N ASN A 231 1.62 22.37 11.69
CA ASN A 231 2.20 21.29 12.50
C ASN A 231 3.64 20.90 12.07
N GLY A 232 4.22 21.59 11.08
CA GLY A 232 5.56 21.34 10.55
C GLY A 232 5.66 20.31 9.45
N GLN A 233 4.61 19.56 9.12
CA GLN A 233 4.64 18.62 7.98
C GLN A 233 5.08 19.33 6.69
N CYS A 234 5.98 18.71 5.93
CA CYS A 234 6.39 19.17 4.60
C CYS A 234 5.62 18.40 3.54
N ILE A 235 4.85 19.12 2.71
CA ILE A 235 4.15 18.55 1.55
C ILE A 235 4.72 19.16 0.27
N PRO A 236 4.70 18.47 -0.87
CA PRO A 236 5.06 19.07 -2.14
C PRO A 236 4.28 20.37 -2.41
N GLN A 237 4.93 21.40 -2.92
CA GLN A 237 4.28 22.69 -3.22
C GLN A 237 3.07 22.55 -4.17
N SER A 238 3.08 21.50 -5.01
CA SER A 238 1.99 21.17 -5.93
C SER A 238 0.71 20.71 -5.25
N PHE A 239 0.78 20.23 -4.00
CA PHE A 239 -0.35 19.75 -3.23
C PHE A 239 -0.94 20.83 -2.31
N PHE A 240 -0.24 21.94 -2.09
CA PHE A 240 -0.79 23.02 -1.30
C PHE A 240 -2.05 23.63 -1.94
N ARG A 241 -3.21 23.37 -1.33
CA ARG A 241 -4.54 23.85 -1.76
C ARG A 241 -4.93 23.37 -3.16
N ASP A 242 -4.52 22.18 -3.55
CA ASP A 242 -4.89 21.61 -4.85
C ASP A 242 -6.33 21.06 -4.86
N ASP A 243 -6.78 20.43 -3.76
CA ASP A 243 -8.16 20.00 -3.51
C ASP A 243 -8.67 20.53 -2.16
N ARG A 244 -9.97 20.81 -2.08
CA ARG A 244 -10.64 21.20 -0.83
C ARG A 244 -11.15 20.00 -0.04
N ASN A 245 -11.32 18.84 -0.69
CA ASN A 245 -11.88 17.65 -0.08
C ASN A 245 -10.80 16.68 0.44
N THR A 246 -9.54 16.90 0.06
CA THR A 246 -8.39 16.08 0.44
C THR A 246 -7.36 17.01 1.08
N PRO A 247 -7.44 17.27 2.40
CA PRO A 247 -6.42 18.06 3.07
C PRO A 247 -5.10 17.25 3.17
N ASP A 248 -4.03 17.74 2.54
CA ASP A 248 -2.70 17.10 2.60
C ASP A 248 -1.98 17.37 3.92
N CYS A 249 -2.21 18.56 4.47
CA CYS A 249 -1.74 18.88 5.80
C CYS A 249 -2.64 18.22 6.83
N LEU A 250 -2.04 17.64 7.85
CA LEU A 250 -2.74 17.01 8.95
C LEU A 250 -3.24 18.01 10.01
N ASP A 251 -3.30 19.31 9.68
CA ASP A 251 -3.61 20.45 10.57
C ASP A 251 -4.94 21.18 10.25
#